data_AF-A0A9D0L5N5-F1
#
_entry.id   AF-A0A9D0L5N5-F1
#
_cell.length_a   1.000
_cell.length_b   1.000
_cell.length_c   1.000
_cell.angle_alpha   90.00
_cell.angle_beta   90.00
_cell.angle_gamma   90.00
#
_symmetry.space_group_name_H-M   'P 1'
#
loop_
_entity.id
_entity.type
_entity.pdbx_description
1 polymer ?
#
loop_
_entity_poly.entity_id
_entity_poly.type
_entity_poly.pdbx_seq_one_letter_code
_entity_poly.pdbx_strand_id
1 'polypeptide(L)'
;MAKTPAKKSSPTKSSAGVKPAKRSQRGSASKRGRASKGGSSSQRGTASVPVLQPVSKRARIDPTRPPTDSQGKRKYGLRGAAPWVARHAAKRAEEMRRRNAEPAPEGSARATLRTPEHAEELKRQIMLLHQRVGEIEAMRKQLDSTFFEVGMVLAEIQQQELFVAKGFSTFESFVDREVDLPRGLALKLLRIAHTFQRDAAYDFGLDRVVAALAALDGAIVSQPTSRPTRSSHGIRWDD
;
A
#
# COMPACT_ATOMS: atom_id res chain seq x y z
N MET A 1 -66.00 16.89 -1.63
CA MET A 1 -66.47 16.38 -0.32
C MET A 1 -65.30 15.63 0.30
N ALA A 2 -64.53 16.29 1.17
CA ALA A 2 -64.45 16.05 2.63
C ALA A 2 -63.61 14.79 2.97
N LYS A 3 -62.64 14.76 3.89
CA LYS A 3 -62.07 15.69 4.89
C LYS A 3 -60.76 15.01 5.37
N THR A 4 -59.67 15.76 5.51
CA THR A 4 -58.57 15.43 6.43
C THR A 4 -58.99 15.68 7.89
N PRO A 5 -58.42 14.94 8.86
CA PRO A 5 -57.72 15.57 10.00
C PRO A 5 -56.45 14.76 10.40
N ALA A 6 -55.27 15.31 10.69
CA ALA A 6 -54.81 16.28 11.70
C ALA A 6 -54.58 15.71 13.13
N LYS A 7 -53.28 15.73 13.53
CA LYS A 7 -52.67 15.96 14.87
C LYS A 7 -52.91 14.99 16.04
N LYS A 8 -51.80 14.48 16.60
CA LYS A 8 -51.46 14.73 18.02
C LYS A 8 -49.95 14.60 18.31
N SER A 9 -49.43 15.68 18.85
CA SER A 9 -48.13 15.89 19.48
C SER A 9 -48.16 15.48 20.95
N SER A 10 -47.04 14.99 21.50
CA SER A 10 -46.66 15.28 22.90
C SER A 10 -45.12 15.32 23.07
N PRO A 11 -44.58 16.33 23.78
CA PRO A 11 -43.17 16.51 24.11
C PRO A 11 -42.86 16.18 25.59
N THR A 12 -41.62 15.79 25.92
CA THR A 12 -41.03 15.91 27.28
C THR A 12 -39.51 15.90 27.20
N LYS A 13 -38.85 17.03 27.51
CA LYS A 13 -38.02 17.32 28.72
C LYS A 13 -36.75 16.45 28.87
N SER A 14 -35.55 16.94 28.60
CA SER A 14 -34.70 17.91 29.35
C SER A 14 -33.90 17.30 30.54
N SER A 15 -32.58 17.25 30.40
CA SER A 15 -31.57 17.52 31.46
C SER A 15 -30.17 17.47 30.82
N ALA A 16 -29.51 18.59 30.52
CA ALA A 16 -28.67 19.39 31.43
C ALA A 16 -27.45 18.62 31.95
N GLY A 17 -26.26 19.04 31.51
CA GLY A 17 -24.99 18.47 31.96
C GLY A 17 -23.75 19.10 31.31
N VAL A 18 -23.65 20.44 31.33
CA VAL A 18 -22.43 21.19 31.03
C VAL A 18 -21.46 21.03 32.21
N LYS A 19 -20.18 20.72 31.95
CA LYS A 19 -19.05 21.48 32.52
C LYS A 19 -17.72 21.24 31.78
N PRO A 20 -16.90 22.29 31.59
CA PRO A 20 -15.67 22.27 30.80
C PRO A 20 -14.38 22.31 31.66
N ALA A 21 -13.25 22.22 30.94
CA ALA A 21 -11.91 22.72 31.25
C ALA A 21 -10.99 21.91 32.20
N LYS A 22 -9.83 21.52 31.66
CA LYS A 22 -8.54 21.88 32.28
C LYS A 22 -7.39 21.91 31.26
N ARG A 23 -7.08 23.14 30.87
CA ARG A 23 -5.77 23.65 30.40
C ARG A 23 -4.70 23.36 31.45
N SER A 24 -3.56 22.81 31.05
CA SER A 24 -2.31 22.97 31.80
C SER A 24 -1.15 23.08 30.81
N GLN A 25 -0.76 24.34 30.56
CA GLN A 25 0.58 24.70 30.14
C GLN A 25 1.46 24.82 31.39
N ARG A 26 2.58 24.12 31.38
CA ARG A 26 3.84 24.44 32.10
C ARG A 26 4.93 23.78 31.22
N GLY A 27 5.95 24.44 30.71
CA GLY A 27 6.63 25.66 31.16
C GLY A 27 7.98 25.27 31.79
N SER A 28 9.04 25.90 31.30
CA SER A 28 10.46 25.87 31.72
C SER A 28 11.30 24.66 31.26
N ALA A 29 12.39 24.77 30.49
CA ALA A 29 13.54 25.69 30.38
C ALA A 29 14.82 25.11 30.98
N SER A 30 15.91 25.26 30.21
CA SER A 30 17.30 25.49 30.65
C SER A 30 18.30 24.32 30.70
N LYS A 31 19.20 24.28 29.71
CA LYS A 31 20.69 24.31 29.83
C LYS A 31 21.27 24.11 28.42
N ARG A 32 21.88 25.08 27.72
CA ARG A 32 23.12 25.85 27.98
C ARG A 32 24.35 24.98 28.29
N GLY A 33 25.34 25.08 27.40
CA GLY A 33 26.72 24.59 27.52
C GLY A 33 26.96 23.39 26.60
N ARG A 34 27.95 23.36 25.71
CA ARG A 34 29.23 24.09 25.70
C ARG A 34 29.89 23.87 24.34
N ALA A 35 30.30 24.95 23.69
CA ALA A 35 31.20 24.90 22.56
C ALA A 35 32.62 24.59 23.06
N SER A 36 33.33 23.70 22.37
CA SER A 36 34.79 23.63 22.39
C SER A 36 35.29 23.41 20.96
N LYS A 37 36.08 24.38 20.50
CA LYS A 37 36.91 24.35 19.29
C LYS A 37 38.10 23.39 19.48
N GLY A 38 38.61 22.90 18.35
CA GLY A 38 39.90 22.23 18.17
C GLY A 38 39.69 20.85 17.56
N GLY A 39 40.17 20.48 16.37
CA GLY A 39 41.27 21.01 15.58
C GLY A 39 42.17 19.83 15.17
N SER A 40 41.97 19.32 13.95
CA SER A 40 42.92 18.62 13.06
C SER A 40 43.75 17.42 13.58
N SER A 41 43.52 16.23 13.02
CA SER A 41 44.36 15.67 11.94
C SER A 41 44.37 14.12 11.91
N SER A 42 44.22 13.60 10.68
CA SER A 42 44.83 12.39 10.11
C SER A 42 44.70 11.04 10.85
N GLN A 43 43.94 10.10 10.26
CA GLN A 43 44.51 8.88 9.63
C GLN A 43 43.42 7.93 9.07
N ARG A 44 43.65 7.55 7.80
CA ARG A 44 43.33 6.30 7.08
C ARG A 44 42.40 5.26 7.73
N GLY A 45 41.45 4.78 6.93
CA GLY A 45 40.89 3.43 7.07
C GLY A 45 39.55 3.27 6.36
N THR A 46 39.57 2.87 5.09
CA THR A 46 38.40 2.48 4.29
C THR A 46 37.72 1.26 4.92
N ALA A 47 36.52 1.43 5.46
CA ALA A 47 35.69 0.35 5.99
C ALA A 47 34.51 0.06 5.05
N SER A 48 34.64 -1.05 4.35
CA SER A 48 33.69 -2.17 4.35
C SER A 48 32.20 -1.89 4.04
N VAL A 49 31.86 -1.98 2.76
CA VAL A 49 30.50 -2.36 2.30
C VAL A 49 30.51 -3.87 2.04
N PRO A 50 29.70 -4.70 2.73
CA PRO A 50 29.50 -6.09 2.31
C PRO A 50 28.50 -6.14 1.15
N VAL A 51 29.03 -6.19 -0.07
CA VAL A 51 28.29 -6.56 -1.29
C VAL A 51 28.02 -8.06 -1.25
N LEU A 52 26.74 -8.43 -1.23
CA LEU A 52 26.29 -9.79 -1.49
C LEU A 52 26.26 -10.02 -3.01
N GLN A 53 27.14 -10.90 -3.51
CA GLN A 53 26.98 -11.51 -4.83
C GLN A 53 26.98 -13.05 -4.75
N PRO A 54 26.22 -13.71 -5.64
CA PRO A 54 25.87 -15.13 -5.57
C PRO A 54 26.94 -16.00 -6.22
N VAL A 55 27.36 -17.06 -5.55
CA VAL A 55 28.30 -18.06 -6.11
C VAL A 55 27.55 -19.32 -6.51
N SER A 56 27.13 -19.35 -7.76
CA SER A 56 26.80 -20.57 -8.50
C SER A 56 28.09 -21.33 -8.80
N LYS A 57 28.37 -22.44 -8.10
CA LYS A 57 29.44 -23.37 -8.47
C LYS A 57 28.86 -24.67 -9.02
N ARG A 58 28.75 -24.70 -10.34
CA ARG A 58 28.58 -25.89 -11.18
C ARG A 58 29.96 -26.55 -11.30
N ALA A 59 30.17 -27.67 -10.61
CA ALA A 59 31.40 -28.45 -10.74
C ALA A 59 31.33 -29.31 -12.01
N ARG A 60 32.14 -28.95 -13.02
CA ARG A 60 32.64 -29.87 -14.05
C ARG A 60 33.72 -30.74 -13.40
N ILE A 61 33.64 -32.06 -13.55
CA ILE A 61 34.67 -33.01 -13.15
C ILE A 61 35.35 -33.50 -14.43
N ASP A 62 36.65 -33.23 -14.53
CA ASP A 62 37.59 -33.67 -15.56
C ASP A 62 38.39 -34.89 -15.00
N PRO A 63 38.55 -36.01 -15.72
CA PRO A 63 38.97 -37.28 -15.12
C PRO A 63 40.45 -37.61 -15.35
N THR A 64 41.41 -36.75 -14.96
CA THR A 64 42.84 -37.17 -15.04
C THR A 64 43.79 -36.45 -14.08
N ARG A 65 43.81 -36.81 -12.78
CA ARG A 65 45.04 -36.81 -11.93
C ARG A 65 44.77 -37.39 -10.53
N PRO A 66 45.66 -38.25 -9.97
CA PRO A 66 45.55 -38.72 -8.59
C PRO A 66 46.25 -37.75 -7.61
N PRO A 67 45.62 -37.37 -6.49
CA PRO A 67 46.32 -36.71 -5.39
C PRO A 67 46.67 -37.70 -4.27
N THR A 68 47.96 -37.71 -3.94
CA THR A 68 48.60 -38.34 -2.78
C THR A 68 48.18 -37.70 -1.46
N ASP A 69 48.22 -38.53 -0.42
CA ASP A 69 47.72 -38.32 0.93
C ASP A 69 48.23 -37.07 1.66
N SER A 70 47.30 -36.30 2.23
CA SER A 70 47.53 -35.37 3.33
C SER A 70 46.23 -35.15 4.10
N GLN A 71 46.14 -35.81 5.25
CA GLN A 71 45.27 -35.55 6.42
C GLN A 71 43.81 -35.12 6.20
N GLY A 72 42.92 -36.12 6.32
CA GLY A 72 41.53 -35.96 6.72
C GLY A 72 40.92 -37.34 6.81
N LYS A 73 41.00 -37.97 7.99
CA LYS A 73 40.52 -39.34 8.24
C LYS A 73 39.01 -39.44 7.96
N ARG A 74 38.68 -39.68 6.69
CA ARG A 74 37.43 -40.28 6.24
C ARG A 74 37.53 -41.78 6.52
N LYS A 75 36.50 -42.35 7.15
CA LYS A 75 35.98 -43.74 7.07
C LYS A 75 35.50 -44.24 8.43
N TYR A 76 34.21 -44.03 8.69
CA TYR A 76 33.29 -45.07 9.14
C TYR A 76 31.99 -44.76 8.37
N GLY A 77 31.89 -45.17 7.10
CA GLY A 77 31.44 -46.52 6.82
C GLY A 77 29.91 -46.53 6.87
N LEU A 78 29.27 -46.30 5.72
CA LEU A 78 27.92 -46.76 5.38
C LEU A 78 27.83 -48.32 5.35
N ARG A 79 28.67 -49.00 6.16
CA ARG A 79 28.82 -50.44 6.35
C ARG A 79 28.96 -50.80 7.83
N GLY A 80 28.49 -49.93 8.74
CA GLY A 80 28.54 -50.15 10.19
C GLY A 80 27.28 -49.70 10.94
N ALA A 81 26.29 -49.08 10.27
CA ALA A 81 24.96 -49.02 10.85
C ALA A 81 24.40 -50.43 10.81
N ALA A 82 24.39 -51.11 11.96
CA ALA A 82 23.78 -52.41 12.09
C ALA A 82 22.35 -52.34 11.46
N PRO A 83 21.90 -53.37 10.72
CA PRO A 83 20.67 -53.32 9.91
C PRO A 83 19.42 -52.81 10.65
N TRP A 84 19.42 -52.87 11.98
CA TRP A 84 18.39 -52.30 12.84
C TRP A 84 18.28 -50.75 12.79
N VAL A 85 19.37 -49.99 12.67
CA VAL A 85 19.32 -48.51 12.66
C VAL A 85 18.68 -48.00 11.37
N ALA A 86 19.04 -48.58 10.23
CA ALA A 86 18.41 -48.26 8.95
C ALA A 86 16.92 -48.62 8.97
N ARG A 87 16.55 -49.76 9.58
CA ARG A 87 15.14 -50.15 9.79
C ARG A 87 14.40 -49.22 10.75
N HIS A 88 15.01 -48.74 11.82
CA HIS A 88 14.38 -47.80 12.75
C HIS A 88 14.24 -46.39 12.18
N ALA A 89 15.19 -45.93 11.37
CA ALA A 89 15.10 -44.66 10.64
C ALA A 89 14.03 -44.72 9.54
N ALA A 90 13.97 -45.81 8.78
CA ALA A 90 12.91 -46.06 7.82
C ALA A 90 11.54 -46.14 8.50
N LYS A 91 11.42 -46.88 9.61
CA LYS A 91 10.19 -46.99 10.41
C LYS A 91 9.71 -45.64 10.94
N ARG A 92 10.61 -44.77 11.42
CA ARG A 92 10.24 -43.40 11.85
C ARG A 92 9.90 -42.46 10.70
N ALA A 93 10.57 -42.59 9.54
CA ALA A 93 10.24 -41.79 8.36
C ALA A 93 8.87 -42.19 7.78
N GLU A 94 8.53 -43.47 7.84
CA GLU A 94 7.26 -44.03 7.41
C GLU A 94 6.13 -43.72 8.41
N GLU A 95 6.42 -43.71 9.72
CA GLU A 95 5.50 -43.28 10.78
C GLU A 95 5.23 -41.76 10.73
N MET A 96 6.23 -40.94 10.40
CA MET A 96 6.05 -39.51 10.14
C MET A 96 5.24 -39.25 8.86
N ARG A 97 5.41 -40.06 7.81
CA ARG A 97 4.57 -39.98 6.61
C ARG A 97 3.14 -40.44 6.88
N ARG A 98 2.94 -41.50 7.67
CA ARG A 98 1.62 -42.01 8.06
C ARG A 98 0.83 -41.00 8.89
N ARG A 99 1.49 -40.30 9.83
CA ARG A 99 0.86 -39.23 10.61
C ARG A 99 0.54 -37.97 9.79
N ASN A 100 1.27 -37.74 8.70
CA ASN A 100 1.04 -36.61 7.80
C ASN A 100 0.05 -36.93 6.66
N ALA A 101 -0.31 -38.21 6.50
CA ALA A 101 -1.21 -38.71 5.44
C ALA A 101 -2.59 -39.14 5.95
N GLU A 102 -2.87 -39.07 7.26
CA GLU A 102 -4.25 -39.20 7.77
C GLU A 102 -4.97 -37.84 7.60
N PRO A 103 -5.91 -37.70 6.64
CA PRO A 103 -6.77 -36.53 6.61
C PRO A 103 -7.57 -36.51 7.93
N ALA A 104 -7.59 -35.35 8.59
CA ALA A 104 -8.27 -35.19 9.87
C ALA A 104 -9.73 -35.66 9.74
N PRO A 105 -10.24 -36.46 10.70
CA PRO A 105 -11.60 -36.96 10.64
C PRO A 105 -12.59 -35.80 10.51
N GLU A 106 -13.43 -35.89 9.48
CA GLU A 106 -14.53 -34.95 9.25
C GLU A 106 -15.44 -34.94 10.50
N GLY A 107 -15.62 -33.77 11.11
CA GLY A 107 -16.43 -33.59 12.33
C GLY A 107 -15.68 -33.14 13.58
N SER A 108 -14.35 -32.97 13.53
CA SER A 108 -13.60 -32.30 14.61
C SER A 108 -13.88 -30.79 14.65
N ALA A 109 -14.05 -30.19 15.83
CA ALA A 109 -14.14 -28.73 16.04
C ALA A 109 -12.94 -27.94 15.47
N ARG A 110 -11.85 -28.62 15.09
CA ARG A 110 -10.71 -28.04 14.37
C ARG A 110 -10.96 -27.82 12.87
N ALA A 111 -11.98 -28.45 12.28
CA ALA A 111 -12.36 -28.28 10.89
C ALA A 111 -13.17 -26.99 10.68
N THR A 112 -14.00 -26.59 11.64
CA THR A 112 -14.84 -25.38 11.56
C THR A 112 -14.18 -24.12 12.14
N LEU A 113 -13.18 -24.25 13.01
CA LEU A 113 -12.53 -23.10 13.66
C LEU A 113 -11.29 -22.56 12.93
N ARG A 114 -10.73 -23.29 11.95
CA ARG A 114 -9.38 -22.99 11.42
C ARG A 114 -9.36 -22.16 10.14
N THR A 115 -10.48 -22.08 9.43
CA THR A 115 -10.63 -21.21 8.27
C THR A 115 -12.10 -20.83 8.20
N PRO A 116 -12.47 -19.57 8.51
CA PRO A 116 -13.81 -19.13 8.14
C PRO A 116 -14.00 -19.42 6.64
N GLU A 117 -15.20 -19.84 6.24
CA GLU A 117 -15.51 -20.21 4.85
C GLU A 117 -15.09 -19.12 3.85
N HIS A 118 -15.11 -17.86 4.29
CA HIS A 118 -14.69 -16.69 3.54
C HIS A 118 -13.19 -16.34 3.66
N ALA A 119 -12.39 -17.12 4.38
CA ALA A 119 -10.96 -16.83 4.58
C ALA A 119 -10.17 -16.84 3.27
N GLU A 120 -10.49 -17.77 2.37
CA GLU A 120 -9.82 -17.84 1.08
C GLU A 120 -10.21 -16.67 0.18
N GLU A 121 -11.49 -16.28 0.20
CA GLU A 121 -11.98 -15.13 -0.56
C GLU A 121 -11.36 -13.82 -0.05
N LEU A 122 -11.34 -13.62 1.27
CA LEU A 122 -10.69 -12.45 1.87
C LEU A 122 -9.20 -12.39 1.52
N LYS A 123 -8.50 -13.53 1.52
CA LYS A 123 -7.09 -13.58 1.09
C LYS A 123 -6.94 -13.18 -0.37
N ARG A 124 -7.81 -13.66 -1.26
CA ARG A 124 -7.79 -13.29 -2.68
C ARG A 124 -8.04 -11.79 -2.86
N GLN A 125 -9.04 -11.23 -2.17
CA GLN A 125 -9.34 -9.80 -2.21
C GLN A 125 -8.19 -8.95 -1.68
N ILE A 126 -7.54 -9.35 -0.58
CA ILE A 126 -6.37 -8.66 -0.04
C ILE A 126 -5.18 -8.74 -1.01
N MET A 127 -4.93 -9.90 -1.62
CA MET A 127 -3.87 -10.03 -2.63
C MET A 127 -4.14 -9.14 -3.85
N LEU A 128 -5.38 -9.13 -4.34
CA LEU A 128 -5.79 -8.28 -5.45
C LEU A 128 -5.64 -6.80 -5.10
N LEU A 129 -6.05 -6.38 -3.90
CA LEU A 129 -5.85 -5.02 -3.41
C LEU A 129 -4.37 -4.64 -3.44
N HIS A 130 -3.49 -5.49 -2.91
CA HIS A 130 -2.04 -5.24 -2.92
C HIS A 130 -1.48 -5.10 -4.34
N GLN A 131 -1.95 -5.91 -5.29
CA GLN A 131 -1.58 -5.79 -6.69
C GLN A 131 -2.01 -4.42 -7.25
N ARG A 132 -3.27 -4.02 -7.05
CA ARG A 132 -3.79 -2.73 -7.55
C ARG A 132 -3.08 -1.52 -6.93
N VAL A 133 -2.75 -1.58 -5.64
CA VAL A 133 -1.95 -0.53 -4.97
C VAL A 133 -0.56 -0.44 -5.60
N GLY A 134 0.10 -1.58 -5.85
CA GLY A 134 1.39 -1.61 -6.54
C GLY A 134 1.33 -1.04 -7.96
N GLU A 135 0.24 -1.28 -8.70
CA GLU A 135 0.00 -0.68 -10.01
C GLU A 135 -0.12 0.86 -9.91
N ILE A 136 -0.87 1.37 -8.94
CA ILE A 136 -0.99 2.82 -8.70
C ILE A 136 0.38 3.44 -8.34
N GLU A 137 1.15 2.81 -7.47
CA GLU A 137 2.49 3.30 -7.09
C GLU A 137 3.46 3.34 -8.28
N ALA A 138 3.38 2.36 -9.19
CA ALA A 138 4.18 2.33 -10.40
C ALA A 138 3.79 3.47 -11.35
N MET A 139 2.50 3.66 -11.59
CA MET A 139 1.96 4.69 -12.49
C MET A 139 2.13 6.11 -11.95
N ARG A 140 2.13 6.30 -10.63
CA ARG A 140 2.30 7.61 -9.98
C ARG A 140 3.55 8.37 -10.44
N LYS A 141 4.63 7.67 -10.80
CA LYS A 141 5.87 8.31 -11.28
C LYS A 141 5.67 9.07 -12.59
N GLN A 142 4.64 8.70 -13.35
CA GLN A 142 4.28 9.28 -14.64
C GLN A 142 2.80 9.67 -14.61
N LEU A 143 2.38 10.32 -13.52
CA LEU A 143 0.97 10.63 -13.28
C LEU A 143 0.38 11.46 -14.41
N ASP A 144 1.12 12.42 -14.97
CA ASP A 144 0.62 13.28 -16.06
C ASP A 144 0.23 12.50 -17.33
N SER A 145 0.87 11.35 -17.60
CA SER A 145 0.55 10.50 -18.76
C SER A 145 -0.33 9.29 -18.43
N THR A 146 -0.43 8.90 -17.16
CA THR A 146 -1.16 7.69 -16.71
C THR A 146 -2.31 8.00 -15.75
N PHE A 147 -2.68 9.28 -15.60
CA PHE A 147 -3.70 9.71 -14.65
C PHE A 147 -5.05 9.03 -14.87
N PHE A 148 -5.40 8.73 -16.12
CA PHE A 148 -6.64 8.06 -16.46
C PHE A 148 -6.62 6.59 -16.03
N GLU A 149 -5.53 5.86 -16.28
CA GLU A 149 -5.35 4.49 -15.77
C GLU A 149 -5.37 4.44 -14.25
N VAL A 150 -4.72 5.40 -13.57
CA VAL A 150 -4.78 5.50 -12.11
C VAL A 150 -6.22 5.69 -11.64
N GLY A 151 -6.99 6.56 -12.29
CA GLY A 151 -8.41 6.75 -12.02
C GLY A 151 -9.23 5.47 -12.21
N MET A 152 -8.96 4.71 -13.27
CA MET A 152 -9.62 3.42 -13.55
C MET A 152 -9.30 2.37 -12.47
N VAL A 153 -8.04 2.23 -12.06
CA VAL A 153 -7.67 1.30 -10.99
C VAL A 153 -8.31 1.69 -9.66
N LEU A 154 -8.37 3.00 -9.35
CA LEU A 154 -9.08 3.49 -8.17
C LEU A 154 -10.59 3.17 -8.23
N ALA A 155 -11.22 3.30 -9.41
CA ALA A 155 -12.61 2.96 -9.61
C ALA A 155 -12.87 1.46 -9.41
N GLU A 156 -11.97 0.59 -9.89
CA GLU A 156 -12.08 -0.85 -9.66
C GLU A 156 -11.97 -1.22 -8.17
N ILE A 157 -11.02 -0.62 -7.44
CA ILE A 157 -10.87 -0.83 -5.99
C ILE A 157 -12.14 -0.40 -5.26
N GLN A 158 -12.73 0.73 -5.66
CA GLN A 158 -13.96 1.23 -5.05
C GLN A 158 -15.16 0.33 -5.37
N GLN A 159 -15.33 -0.07 -6.64
CA GLN A 159 -16.46 -0.87 -7.10
C GLN A 159 -16.48 -2.27 -6.47
N GLN A 160 -15.30 -2.87 -6.29
CA GLN A 160 -15.16 -4.19 -5.67
C GLN A 160 -15.03 -4.12 -4.14
N GLU A 161 -15.08 -2.91 -3.56
CA GLU A 161 -14.92 -2.66 -2.13
C GLU A 161 -13.70 -3.37 -1.51
N LEU A 162 -12.61 -3.52 -2.27
CA LEU A 162 -11.43 -4.30 -1.85
C LEU A 162 -10.79 -3.77 -0.56
N PHE A 163 -10.97 -2.47 -0.28
CA PHE A 163 -10.50 -1.82 0.94
C PHE A 163 -11.20 -2.35 2.21
N VAL A 164 -12.43 -2.85 2.11
CA VAL A 164 -13.18 -3.41 3.26
C VAL A 164 -12.51 -4.70 3.73
N ALA A 165 -12.00 -5.52 2.81
CA ALA A 165 -11.31 -6.78 3.14
C ALA A 165 -10.06 -6.56 4.00
N LYS A 166 -9.40 -5.40 3.86
CA LYS A 166 -8.23 -5.00 4.68
C LYS A 166 -8.62 -4.29 5.99
N GLY A 167 -9.91 -3.98 6.18
CA GLY A 167 -10.45 -3.39 7.41
C GLY A 167 -10.61 -1.86 7.37
N PHE A 168 -10.60 -1.24 6.19
CA PHE A 168 -10.93 0.19 6.06
C PHE A 168 -12.44 0.40 6.05
N SER A 169 -12.93 1.37 6.83
CA SER A 169 -14.37 1.69 6.90
C SER A 169 -14.86 2.52 5.72
N THR A 170 -13.98 3.31 5.12
CA THR A 170 -14.29 4.22 4.01
C THR A 170 -13.15 4.20 3.00
N PHE A 171 -13.49 4.39 1.72
CA PHE A 171 -12.51 4.50 0.64
C PHE A 171 -11.52 5.65 0.88
N GLU A 172 -11.98 6.77 1.43
CA GLU A 172 -11.12 7.92 1.73
C GLU A 172 -10.03 7.60 2.76
N SER A 173 -10.38 6.83 3.81
CA SER A 173 -9.42 6.39 4.83
C SER A 173 -8.38 5.42 4.26
N PHE A 174 -8.77 4.63 3.26
CA PHE A 174 -7.86 3.76 2.51
C PHE A 174 -6.89 4.60 1.68
N VAL A 175 -7.39 5.56 0.90
CA VAL A 175 -6.55 6.44 0.08
C VAL A 175 -5.52 7.17 0.94
N ASP A 176 -5.91 7.77 2.06
CA ASP A 176 -4.99 8.52 2.93
C ASP A 176 -3.87 7.66 3.56
N ARG A 177 -4.06 6.34 3.68
CA ARG A 177 -3.14 5.45 4.40
C ARG A 177 -2.31 4.55 3.50
N GLU A 178 -2.90 4.06 2.42
CA GLU A 178 -2.31 3.03 1.55
C GLU A 178 -1.92 3.59 0.19
N VAL A 179 -2.55 4.67 -0.25
CA VAL A 179 -2.24 5.28 -1.54
C VAL A 179 -1.42 6.54 -1.26
N ASP A 180 -0.19 6.57 -1.75
CA ASP A 180 0.69 7.74 -1.62
C ASP A 180 0.31 8.82 -2.66
N LEU A 181 -0.96 9.24 -2.63
CA LEU A 181 -1.57 10.31 -3.41
C LEU A 181 -2.38 11.21 -2.46
N PRO A 182 -2.38 12.53 -2.66
CA PRO A 182 -3.28 13.41 -1.91
C PRO A 182 -4.74 12.99 -2.12
N ARG A 183 -5.51 12.83 -1.04
CA ARG A 183 -6.94 12.46 -1.11
C ARG A 183 -7.74 13.28 -2.11
N GLY A 184 -7.54 14.60 -2.11
CA GLY A 184 -8.24 15.49 -3.04
C GLY A 184 -7.92 15.23 -4.51
N LEU A 185 -6.71 14.76 -4.82
CA LEU A 185 -6.32 14.36 -6.17
C LEU A 185 -6.91 13.00 -6.52
N ALA A 186 -6.78 12.01 -5.64
CA ALA A 186 -7.30 10.65 -5.88
C ALA A 186 -8.82 10.65 -6.16
N LEU A 187 -9.60 11.42 -5.40
CA LEU A 187 -11.05 11.55 -5.62
C LEU A 187 -11.39 12.25 -6.94
N LYS A 188 -10.54 13.19 -7.40
CA LYS A 188 -10.69 13.80 -8.72
C LYS A 188 -10.37 12.80 -9.83
N LEU A 189 -9.27 12.05 -9.71
CA LEU A 189 -8.89 11.02 -10.69
C LEU A 189 -9.97 9.95 -10.85
N LEU A 190 -10.55 9.52 -9.74
CA LEU A 190 -11.69 8.61 -9.72
C LEU A 190 -12.88 9.19 -10.51
N ARG A 191 -13.26 10.45 -10.27
CA ARG A 191 -14.35 11.09 -11.02
C ARG A 191 -14.01 11.26 -12.50
N ILE A 192 -12.76 11.60 -12.83
CA ILE A 192 -12.30 11.71 -14.21
C ILE A 192 -12.55 10.42 -14.98
N ALA A 193 -12.23 9.27 -14.39
CA ALA A 193 -12.46 7.96 -15.00
C ALA A 193 -13.96 7.67 -15.28
N HIS A 194 -14.87 8.22 -14.48
CA HIS A 194 -16.31 8.06 -14.68
C HIS A 194 -16.91 9.08 -15.67
N THR A 195 -16.30 10.26 -15.83
CA THR A 195 -16.88 11.36 -16.63
C THR A 195 -16.28 11.50 -18.01
N PHE A 196 -15.00 11.15 -18.20
CA PHE A 196 -14.29 11.33 -19.47
C PHE A 196 -14.01 9.98 -20.14
N GLN A 197 -13.97 10.00 -21.47
CA GLN A 197 -13.42 8.89 -22.24
C GLN A 197 -11.90 8.93 -22.22
N ARG A 198 -11.27 7.76 -22.32
CA ARG A 198 -9.83 7.59 -22.25
C ARG A 198 -9.07 8.48 -23.25
N ASP A 199 -9.45 8.42 -24.52
CA ASP A 199 -8.75 9.15 -25.60
C ASP A 199 -8.86 10.67 -25.41
N ALA A 200 -10.07 11.14 -25.10
CA ALA A 200 -10.31 12.55 -24.80
C ALA A 200 -9.52 13.04 -23.59
N ALA A 201 -9.38 12.21 -22.54
CA ALA A 201 -8.61 12.56 -21.37
C ALA A 201 -7.14 12.84 -21.75
N TYR A 202 -6.49 11.96 -22.52
CA TYR A 202 -5.09 12.17 -22.92
C TYR A 202 -4.89 13.34 -23.85
N ASP A 203 -5.81 13.56 -24.79
CA ASP A 203 -5.70 14.67 -25.76
C ASP A 203 -5.66 16.04 -25.05
N PHE A 204 -6.41 16.19 -23.96
CA PHE A 204 -6.45 17.45 -23.20
C PHE A 204 -5.42 17.51 -22.06
N GLY A 205 -5.00 16.36 -21.54
CA GLY A 205 -4.09 16.26 -20.40
C GLY A 205 -4.76 16.57 -19.05
N LEU A 206 -4.06 16.20 -17.97
CA LEU A 206 -4.60 16.21 -16.60
C LEU A 206 -5.15 17.57 -16.17
N ASP A 207 -4.39 18.66 -16.34
CA ASP A 207 -4.80 19.98 -15.84
C ASP A 207 -6.09 20.49 -16.47
N ARG A 208 -6.24 20.30 -17.79
CA ARG A 208 -7.44 20.73 -18.51
C ARG A 208 -8.65 19.89 -18.13
N VAL A 209 -8.45 18.59 -17.95
CA VAL A 209 -9.50 17.67 -17.52
C VAL A 209 -9.94 17.98 -16.07
N VAL A 210 -9.01 18.29 -15.17
CA VAL A 210 -9.31 18.72 -13.80
C VAL A 210 -10.08 20.06 -13.79
N ALA A 211 -9.69 21.01 -14.63
CA ALA A 211 -10.40 22.28 -14.77
C ALA A 211 -11.83 22.07 -15.34
N ALA A 212 -11.97 21.20 -16.35
CA ALA A 212 -13.26 20.83 -16.91
C ALA A 212 -14.15 20.14 -15.87
N LEU A 213 -13.61 19.24 -15.05
CA LEU A 213 -14.34 18.61 -13.95
C LEU A 213 -14.82 19.64 -12.93
N ALA A 214 -13.98 20.62 -12.57
CA ALA A 214 -14.39 21.70 -11.66
C ALA A 214 -15.54 22.55 -12.25
N ALA A 215 -15.50 22.81 -13.56
CA ALA A 215 -16.59 23.49 -14.25
C ALA A 215 -17.90 22.67 -14.25
N LEU A 216 -17.81 21.35 -14.45
CA LEU A 216 -18.95 20.42 -14.40
C LEU A 216 -19.55 20.31 -12.99
N ASP A 217 -18.73 20.40 -11.94
CA ASP A 217 -19.17 20.39 -10.55
C ASP A 217 -19.92 21.64 -10.11
N GLY A 218 -20.10 22.62 -11.01
CA GLY A 218 -20.69 23.91 -10.66
C GLY A 218 -19.77 24.76 -9.78
N ALA A 219 -18.52 24.35 -9.59
CA ALA A 219 -17.46 25.20 -9.05
C ALA A 219 -17.01 26.17 -10.17
N ILE A 220 -17.94 27.00 -10.63
CA ILE A 220 -17.65 28.17 -11.47
C ILE A 220 -16.95 29.17 -10.56
N VAL A 221 -15.66 28.94 -10.31
CA VAL A 221 -14.76 30.04 -10.06
C VAL A 221 -14.62 30.70 -11.42
N SER A 222 -15.45 31.71 -11.68
CA SER A 222 -15.23 32.66 -12.75
C SER A 222 -13.80 33.14 -12.60
N GLN A 223 -12.85 32.55 -13.35
CA GLN A 223 -11.57 33.21 -13.52
C GLN A 223 -11.92 34.56 -14.12
N PRO A 224 -11.48 35.68 -13.53
CA PRO A 224 -11.67 36.96 -14.15
C PRO A 224 -10.93 36.86 -15.48
N THR A 225 -11.68 36.74 -16.57
CA THR A 225 -11.18 37.01 -17.90
C THR A 225 -10.47 38.34 -17.77
N SER A 226 -9.14 38.33 -17.86
CA SER A 226 -8.34 39.54 -17.92
C SER A 226 -8.88 40.33 -19.09
N ARG A 227 -9.75 41.27 -18.75
CA ARG A 227 -10.41 42.15 -19.71
C ARG A 227 -9.25 42.78 -20.47
N PRO A 228 -9.14 42.59 -21.80
CA PRO A 228 -8.10 43.29 -22.54
C PRO A 228 -8.35 44.76 -22.26
N THR A 229 -7.42 45.40 -21.55
CA THR A 229 -7.43 46.84 -21.37
C THR A 229 -7.32 47.40 -22.77
N ARG A 230 -8.46 47.76 -23.34
CA ARG A 230 -8.58 48.55 -24.56
C ARG A 230 -7.90 49.86 -24.23
N SER A 231 -6.58 49.88 -24.42
CA SER A 231 -5.77 51.10 -24.42
C SER A 231 -6.31 51.93 -25.57
N SER A 232 -7.27 52.79 -25.25
CA SER A 232 -7.69 53.90 -26.08
C SER A 232 -6.55 54.91 -26.08
N HIS A 233 -5.45 54.59 -26.77
CA HIS A 233 -4.50 55.60 -27.18
C HIS A 233 -5.17 56.39 -28.31
N GLY A 234 -5.70 57.55 -27.92
CA GLY A 234 -6.34 58.50 -28.81
C GLY A 234 -5.40 58.85 -29.95
N ILE A 235 -5.89 58.65 -31.17
CA ILE A 235 -5.30 59.21 -32.37
C ILE A 235 -5.57 60.72 -32.29
N ARG A 236 -4.51 61.47 -31.96
CA ARG A 236 -4.49 62.93 -31.95
C ARG A 236 -4.24 63.40 -33.38
N TRP A 237 -5.28 63.87 -34.04
CA TRP A 237 -5.18 64.66 -35.26
C TRP A 237 -5.09 66.13 -34.84
N ASP A 238 -3.92 66.75 -34.98
CA ASP A 238 -3.77 68.20 -34.97
C ASP A 238 -3.28 68.59 -36.37
N ASP A 239 -4.04 69.49 -36.98
CA ASP A 239 -3.85 70.17 -38.28
C ASP A 239 -3.00 71.43 -38.07
#